data_AF-A0A7K4AMM9-F1
#
_entry.id   AF-A0A7K4AMM9-F1
#
_cell.length_a   1.000
_cell.length_b   1.000
_cell.length_c   1.000
_cell.angle_alpha   90.00
_cell.angle_beta   90.00
_cell.angle_gamma   90.00
#
_symmetry.space_group_name_H-M   'P 1'
#
loop_
_entity.id
_entity.type
_entity.pdbx_description
1 polymer ?
#
loop_
_entity_poly.entity_id
_entity_poly.type
_entity_poly.pdbx_seq_one_letter_code
_entity_poly.pdbx_strand_id
1 'polypeptide(L)'
;MESIGIFMFLMNVGCGALFAVISIPLLRKEVEMNHLYGFRISKAFESKENWQKINQHGARGMLIWSIILMAAAPLALVLDLENSLFLLTFFAFLPLIVFIPIINTCLYARKL
;
A
#
# COMPACT_ATOMS: atom_id res chain seq x y z
N MET A 1 20.95 19.73 -3.27
CA MET A 1 20.62 19.24 -4.61
C MET A 1 20.27 17.76 -4.64
N GLU A 2 21.16 16.81 -4.32
CA GLU A 2 20.81 15.37 -4.40
C GLU A 2 20.06 14.81 -3.17
N SER A 3 20.23 15.39 -1.98
CA SER A 3 19.78 14.77 -0.73
C SER A 3 18.26 14.63 -0.61
N ILE A 4 17.49 15.62 -1.08
CA ILE A 4 16.02 15.60 -0.99
C ILE A 4 15.45 14.56 -1.95
N GLY A 5 15.94 14.50 -3.19
CA GLY A 5 15.52 13.49 -4.18
C GLY A 5 15.80 12.07 -3.70
N ILE A 6 17.02 11.82 -3.20
CA ILE A 6 17.41 10.52 -2.62
C ILE A 6 16.53 10.15 -1.43
N PHE A 7 16.27 11.10 -0.52
CA PHE A 7 15.40 10.86 0.63
C PHE A 7 13.98 10.47 0.19
N MET A 8 13.38 11.22 -0.73
CA MET A 8 12.04 10.93 -1.25
C MET A 8 11.99 9.59 -1.98
N PHE A 9 13.02 9.25 -2.76
CA PHE A 9 13.15 7.95 -3.40
C PHE A 9 13.16 6.81 -2.37
N LEU A 10 14.05 6.86 -1.39
CA LEU A 10 14.19 5.80 -0.38
C LEU A 10 12.94 5.66 0.47
N MET A 11 12.29 6.77 0.83
CA MET A 11 11.04 6.77 1.59
C MET A 11 9.91 6.08 0.81
N ASN A 12 9.69 6.46 -0.44
CA ASN A 12 8.63 5.88 -1.28
C ASN A 12 8.90 4.41 -1.62
N VAL A 13 10.14 4.04 -1.94
CA VAL A 13 10.54 2.64 -2.15
C VAL A 13 10.36 1.83 -0.87
N GLY A 14 10.80 2.35 0.28
CA GLY A 14 10.67 1.69 1.57
C GLY A 14 9.22 1.44 1.96
N CYS A 15 8.35 2.45 1.81
CA CYS A 15 6.91 2.29 2.03
C CYS A 15 6.30 1.24 1.10
N GLY A 16 6.59 1.31 -0.20
CA GLY A 16 6.09 0.33 -1.17
C GLY A 16 6.58 -1.09 -0.86
N ALA A 17 7.86 -1.27 -0.55
CA ALA A 17 8.43 -2.56 -0.18
C ALA A 17 7.78 -3.12 1.09
N LEU A 18 7.60 -2.31 2.13
CA LEU A 18 6.92 -2.69 3.36
C LEU A 18 5.51 -3.23 3.06
N PHE A 19 4.70 -2.46 2.33
CA PHE A 19 3.33 -2.82 2.00
C PHE A 19 3.24 -4.04 1.07
N ALA A 20 4.19 -4.20 0.14
CA ALA A 20 4.30 -5.38 -0.70
C ALA A 20 4.59 -6.63 0.13
N VAL A 21 5.58 -6.57 1.04
CA VAL A 21 5.98 -7.71 1.88
C VAL A 21 4.83 -8.17 2.77
N ILE A 22 4.14 -7.25 3.47
CA ILE A 22 3.00 -7.63 4.32
C ILE A 22 1.80 -8.18 3.52
N SER A 23 1.71 -7.86 2.23
CA SER A 23 0.64 -8.38 1.37
C SER A 23 0.86 -9.85 0.98
N ILE A 24 2.10 -10.35 0.98
CA ILE A 24 2.43 -11.70 0.49
C ILE A 24 1.77 -12.81 1.31
N PRO A 25 1.87 -12.86 2.66
CA PRO A 25 1.24 -13.93 3.45
C PRO A 25 -0.29 -13.96 3.31
N LEU A 26 -0.91 -12.77 3.18
CA LEU A 26 -2.36 -12.64 2.99
C LEU A 26 -2.81 -13.18 1.63
N LEU A 27 -2.06 -12.91 0.56
CA LEU A 27 -2.33 -13.43 -0.78
C LEU A 27 -2.26 -14.96 -0.82
N ARG A 28 -1.28 -15.54 -0.11
CA ARG A 28 -1.06 -16.98 -0.04
C ARG A 28 -2.04 -17.71 0.89
N LYS A 29 -2.95 -16.99 1.56
CA LYS A 29 -3.87 -17.55 2.58
C LYS A 29 -3.14 -18.21 3.76
N GLU A 30 -1.91 -17.79 4.04
CA GLU A 30 -1.08 -18.35 5.11
C GLU A 30 -1.48 -17.83 6.50
N VAL A 31 -2.30 -16.77 6.55
CA VAL A 31 -2.68 -16.09 7.79
C VAL A 31 -4.09 -16.50 8.21
N GLU A 32 -4.18 -17.10 9.39
CA GLU A 32 -5.46 -17.40 10.05
C GLU A 32 -6.12 -16.16 10.67
N MET A 33 -7.40 -16.26 10.98
CA MET A 33 -8.18 -15.17 11.56
C MET A 33 -7.57 -14.72 12.89
N ASN A 34 -7.19 -13.43 12.98
CA ASN A 34 -6.54 -12.88 14.15
C ASN A 34 -6.80 -11.36 14.26
N HIS A 35 -6.49 -10.79 15.42
CA HIS A 35 -6.75 -9.38 15.72
C HIS A 35 -5.56 -8.44 15.46
N LEU A 36 -4.41 -8.95 15.00
CA LEU A 36 -3.18 -8.16 14.84
C LEU A 36 -2.85 -7.86 13.37
N TYR A 37 -3.14 -8.79 12.46
CA TYR A 37 -2.62 -8.80 11.11
C TYR A 37 -3.72 -9.00 10.06
N GLY A 38 -3.64 -8.26 8.96
CA GLY A 38 -4.61 -8.30 7.86
C GLY A 38 -5.66 -7.20 7.92
N PHE A 39 -6.63 -7.28 7.01
CA PHE A 39 -7.79 -6.40 6.90
C PHE A 39 -8.85 -6.78 7.93
N ARG A 40 -8.77 -6.12 9.09
CA ARG A 40 -9.59 -6.38 10.28
C ARG A 40 -10.92 -5.63 10.25
N ILE A 41 -11.67 -5.80 9.16
CA ILE A 41 -13.02 -5.27 9.01
C ILE A 41 -13.98 -6.22 9.74
N SER A 42 -15.01 -5.73 10.44
CA SER A 42 -15.95 -6.58 11.19
C SER A 42 -16.47 -7.77 10.36
N LYS A 43 -16.78 -7.52 9.08
CA LYS A 43 -17.20 -8.54 8.11
C LYS A 43 -16.20 -9.70 7.94
N ALA A 44 -14.90 -9.43 8.04
CA ALA A 44 -13.85 -10.44 7.91
C ALA A 44 -13.86 -11.45 9.07
N PHE A 45 -14.40 -11.07 10.23
CA PHE A 45 -14.50 -11.95 11.40
C PHE A 45 -15.78 -12.80 11.43
N GLU A 46 -16.72 -12.59 10.51
CA GLU A 46 -17.98 -13.37 10.47
C GLU A 46 -17.77 -14.84 10.06
N SER A 47 -16.75 -15.13 9.26
CA SER A 47 -16.42 -16.49 8.84
C SER A 47 -14.98 -16.62 8.34
N LYS A 48 -14.42 -17.84 8.38
CA LYS A 48 -13.11 -18.14 7.79
C LYS A 48 -13.07 -17.84 6.28
N GLU A 49 -14.18 -18.05 5.60
CA GLU A 49 -14.32 -17.74 4.18
C GLU A 49 -14.26 -16.24 3.92
N ASN A 50 -14.98 -15.43 4.71
CA ASN A 50 -14.94 -13.96 4.60
C ASN A 50 -13.54 -13.43 4.92
N TRP A 51 -12.90 -13.97 5.96
CA TRP A 51 -11.51 -13.64 6.30
C TRP A 51 -10.59 -13.81 5.10
N GLN A 52 -10.62 -14.99 4.47
CA GLN A 52 -9.75 -15.28 3.32
C GLN A 52 -10.10 -14.40 2.11
N LYS A 53 -11.38 -14.26 1.75
CA LYS A 53 -11.80 -13.46 0.58
C LYS A 53 -11.39 -11.99 0.73
N ILE A 54 -11.68 -11.38 1.87
CA ILE A 54 -11.40 -9.96 2.12
C ILE A 54 -9.90 -9.71 2.18
N ASN A 55 -9.14 -10.53 2.92
CA ASN A 55 -7.69 -10.35 3.05
C ASN A 55 -6.97 -10.58 1.72
N GLN A 56 -7.35 -11.58 0.94
CA GLN A 56 -6.76 -11.78 -0.38
C GLN A 56 -7.07 -10.63 -1.34
N HIS A 57 -8.32 -10.14 -1.35
CA HIS A 57 -8.70 -8.99 -2.18
C HIS A 57 -7.88 -7.75 -1.82
N GLY A 58 -7.83 -7.41 -0.53
CA GLY A 58 -7.09 -6.23 -0.07
C GLY A 58 -5.60 -6.36 -0.27
N ALA A 59 -5.02 -7.55 -0.01
CA ALA A 59 -3.60 -7.80 -0.25
C ALA A 59 -3.22 -7.71 -1.73
N ARG A 60 -4.09 -8.17 -2.64
CA ARG A 60 -3.88 -7.99 -4.08
C ARG A 60 -3.85 -6.52 -4.46
N GLY A 61 -4.80 -5.74 -3.94
CA GLY A 61 -4.83 -4.30 -4.13
C GLY A 61 -3.56 -3.62 -3.59
N MET A 62 -3.21 -3.89 -2.33
CA MET A 62 -2.03 -3.32 -1.67
C MET A 62 -0.75 -3.63 -2.45
N LEU A 63 -0.57 -4.88 -2.91
CA LEU A 63 0.61 -5.25 -3.68
C LEU A 63 0.69 -4.47 -5.00
N ILE A 64 -0.41 -4.36 -5.75
CA ILE A 64 -0.44 -3.61 -7.02
C ILE A 64 -0.07 -2.13 -6.78
N TRP A 65 -0.70 -1.48 -5.80
CA TRP A 65 -0.44 -0.07 -5.50
C TRP A 65 0.95 0.17 -4.90
N SER A 66 1.51 -0.82 -4.21
CA SER A 66 2.90 -0.79 -3.74
C SER A 66 3.88 -0.84 -4.90
N ILE A 67 3.62 -1.66 -5.92
CA ILE A 67 4.43 -1.71 -7.14
C ILE A 67 4.37 -0.38 -7.88
N ILE A 68 3.18 0.22 -8.00
CA ILE A 68 3.00 1.55 -8.61
C ILE A 68 3.80 2.62 -7.83
N LEU A 69 3.72 2.60 -6.49
CA LEU A 69 4.48 3.50 -5.62
C LEU A 69 5.99 3.39 -5.88
N MET A 70 6.52 2.17 -5.88
CA MET A 70 7.94 1.90 -6.12
C MET A 70 8.36 2.27 -7.55
N ALA A 71 7.50 2.06 -8.55
CA ALA A 71 7.79 2.41 -9.94
C ALA A 71 7.82 3.93 -10.17
N ALA A 72 7.04 4.71 -9.40
CA ALA A 72 7.05 6.16 -9.46
C ALA A 72 8.24 6.79 -8.72
N ALA A 73 8.80 6.12 -7.71
CA ALA A 73 9.85 6.67 -6.85
C ALA A 73 11.13 7.13 -7.58
N PRO A 74 11.66 6.44 -8.62
CA PRO A 74 12.85 6.90 -9.36
C PRO A 74 12.71 8.29 -9.98
N LEU A 75 11.48 8.74 -10.25
CA LEU A 75 11.23 10.09 -10.77
C LEU A 75 11.70 11.18 -9.79
N ALA A 76 11.75 10.90 -8.48
CA ALA A 76 12.28 11.83 -7.48
C ALA A 76 13.80 12.09 -7.61
N LEU A 77 14.53 11.23 -8.33
CA LEU A 77 15.98 11.37 -8.55
C LEU A 77 16.32 12.25 -9.76
N VAL A 78 15.38 12.39 -10.70
CA VAL A 78 15.62 13.09 -11.97
C VAL A 78 14.89 14.43 -12.05
N LEU A 79 13.83 14.61 -11.27
CA LEU A 79 13.04 15.84 -11.24
C LEU A 79 13.62 16.84 -10.23
N ASP A 80 13.48 18.13 -10.52
CA ASP A 80 13.92 19.21 -9.63
C ASP A 80 12.90 19.45 -8.51
N LEU A 81 12.98 18.64 -7.46
CA LEU A 81 12.10 18.73 -6.28
C LEU A 81 12.41 19.95 -5.41
N GLU A 82 13.67 20.41 -5.38
CA GLU A 82 14.09 21.51 -4.48
C GLU A 82 13.45 22.84 -4.87
N ASN A 83 13.34 23.10 -6.18
CA ASN A 83 12.77 24.35 -6.69
C ASN A 83 11.27 24.27 -6.99
N SER A 84 10.63 23.12 -6.75
CA SER A 84 9.20 22.92 -7.04
C SER A 84 8.45 22.43 -5.82
N LEU A 85 7.77 23.36 -5.14
CA LEU A 85 6.88 23.04 -4.02
C LEU A 85 5.82 21.99 -4.40
N PHE A 86 5.33 22.06 -5.64
CA PHE A 86 4.37 21.09 -6.16
C PHE A 86 4.96 19.67 -6.20
N LEU A 87 6.13 19.49 -6.81
CA LEU A 87 6.78 18.18 -6.90
C LEU A 87 7.17 17.66 -5.51
N LEU A 88 7.75 18.53 -4.67
CA LEU A 88 8.12 18.18 -3.30
C LEU A 88 6.90 17.65 -2.52
N THR A 89 5.78 18.37 -2.58
CA THR A 89 4.54 17.99 -1.91
C THR A 89 3.96 16.70 -2.50
N PHE A 90 3.97 16.56 -3.83
CA PHE A 90 3.50 15.36 -4.51
C PHE A 90 4.24 14.10 -4.04
N PHE A 91 5.58 14.11 -4.02
CA PHE A 91 6.37 12.96 -3.59
C PHE A 91 6.30 12.70 -2.08
N ALA A 92 6.14 13.75 -1.26
CA ALA A 92 5.95 13.59 0.18
C ALA A 92 4.64 12.87 0.52
N PHE A 93 3.57 13.12 -0.25
CA PHE A 93 2.25 12.52 -0.04
C PHE A 93 1.95 11.33 -0.94
N LEU A 94 2.85 10.96 -1.86
CA LEU A 94 2.66 9.84 -2.77
C LEU A 94 2.34 8.51 -2.05
N PRO A 95 2.89 8.19 -0.85
CA PRO A 95 2.51 6.96 -0.14
C PRO A 95 1.03 6.86 0.22
N LEU A 96 0.28 7.97 0.24
CA LEU A 96 -1.16 7.96 0.52
C LEU A 96 -1.99 7.22 -0.54
N ILE A 97 -1.42 6.89 -1.71
CA ILE A 97 -2.12 6.07 -2.72
C ILE A 97 -2.53 4.69 -2.18
N VAL A 98 -1.91 4.20 -1.10
CA VAL A 98 -2.31 2.95 -0.41
C VAL A 98 -3.70 3.02 0.23
N PHE A 99 -4.28 4.21 0.39
CA PHE A 99 -5.68 4.31 0.81
C PHE A 99 -6.65 3.82 -0.26
N ILE A 100 -6.27 3.85 -1.54
CA ILE A 100 -7.12 3.36 -2.63
C ILE A 100 -7.47 1.87 -2.45
N PRO A 101 -6.51 0.94 -2.30
CA PRO A 101 -6.84 -0.46 -2.05
C PRO A 101 -7.51 -0.69 -0.69
N ILE A 102 -7.24 0.12 0.35
CA ILE A 102 -7.95 0.04 1.63
C ILE A 102 -9.44 0.34 1.45
N ILE A 103 -9.78 1.45 0.79
CA ILE A 103 -11.16 1.85 0.51
C ILE A 103 -11.85 0.79 -0.35
N ASN A 104 -11.18 0.32 -1.42
CA ASN A 104 -11.72 -0.75 -2.27
C ASN A 104 -12.01 -2.03 -1.48
N THR A 105 -11.16 -2.38 -0.51
CA THR A 105 -11.37 -3.54 0.36
C THR A 105 -12.57 -3.36 1.28
N CYS A 106 -12.76 -2.15 1.85
CA CYS A 106 -13.95 -1.83 2.62
C CYS A 106 -15.23 -1.91 1.79
N LEU A 107 -15.20 -1.41 0.55
CA LEU A 107 -16.34 -1.50 -0.37
C LEU A 107 -16.62 -2.94 -0.82
N TYR A 108 -15.58 -3.73 -1.05
CA TYR A 108 -15.69 -5.16 -1.35
C TYR A 108 -16.33 -5.92 -0.18
N ALA A 109 -15.88 -5.66 1.06
CA ALA A 109 -16.42 -6.29 2.26
C ALA A 109 -17.93 -6.00 2.45
N ARG A 110 -18.41 -4.82 2.08
CA ARG A 110 -19.85 -4.48 2.16
C ARG A 110 -20.74 -5.28 1.21
N LYS A 111 -20.17 -5.94 0.20
CA LYS A 111 -20.89 -6.75 -0.79
C LYS A 111 -20.94 -8.24 -0.44
N LEU A 112 -20.21 -8.66 0.59
CA LEU A 112 -20.24 -10.00 1.18
C LEU A 112 -21.25 -10.04 2.33
#